data_AF-A0A3Q0SHJ3-F1
#
_entry.id   AF-A0A3Q0SHJ3-F1
#
_cell.length_a   1.000
_cell.length_b   1.000
_cell.length_c   1.000
_cell.angle_alpha   90.00
_cell.angle_beta   90.00
_cell.angle_gamma   90.00
#
_symmetry.space_group_name_H-M   'P 1'
#
loop_
_entity.id
_entity.type
_entity.pdbx_description
1 polymer ?
#
loop_
_entity_poly.entity_id
_entity_poly.type
_entity_poly.pdbx_seq_one_letter_code
_entity_poly.pdbx_strand_id
1 'polypeptide(L)'
;LQALKGSAAFHEQRRSLERARTEDYLKRKIRSRPEKSELIRMHILEEPSAEPFLQAKQLQLKRVRLADDLNDRIAHRPGPMELIHKNILPVHSSIKQAFIGNQCLCIQYVTCIRGGSVVQCGSVYSGRRCNRSVIMLG
;
A
#
# COMPACT_ATOMS: atom_id res chain seq x y z
N LEU A 1 -48.27 -0.26 18.38
CA LEU A 1 -48.80 -0.83 17.13
C LEU A 1 -48.63 0.21 16.02
N GLN A 2 -47.67 0.02 15.11
CA GLN A 2 -47.30 1.04 14.13
C GLN A 2 -48.25 0.98 12.93
N ALA A 3 -48.86 2.11 12.59
CA ALA A 3 -49.90 2.20 11.56
C ALA A 3 -49.38 1.78 10.17
N LEU A 4 -50.20 1.00 9.45
CA LEU A 4 -49.99 0.66 8.04
C LEU A 4 -49.90 1.96 7.24
N LYS A 5 -48.70 2.31 6.77
CA LYS A 5 -48.37 3.61 6.14
C LYS A 5 -49.07 3.86 4.79
N GLY A 6 -50.06 3.07 4.41
CA GLY A 6 -50.79 3.19 3.15
C GLY A 6 -52.28 2.93 3.31
N SER A 7 -53.10 3.69 2.59
CA SER A 7 -54.55 3.49 2.52
C SER A 7 -54.88 2.09 1.96
N ALA A 8 -55.77 1.36 2.63
CA ALA A 8 -56.21 0.03 2.21
C ALA A 8 -56.93 0.06 0.85
N ALA A 9 -57.64 1.15 0.54
CA ALA A 9 -58.39 1.31 -0.71
C ALA A 9 -57.49 1.34 -1.97
N PHE A 10 -56.24 1.77 -1.82
CA PHE A 10 -55.31 1.99 -2.93
C PHE A 10 -54.12 1.02 -2.93
N HIS A 11 -54.20 -0.05 -2.13
CA HIS A 11 -53.10 -0.99 -1.95
C HIS A 11 -52.67 -1.64 -3.28
N GLU A 12 -53.62 -2.06 -4.12
CA GLU A 12 -53.28 -2.71 -5.40
C GLU A 12 -52.71 -1.74 -6.42
N GLN A 13 -53.22 -0.52 -6.50
CA GLN A 13 -52.68 0.51 -7.39
C GLN A 13 -51.26 0.90 -6.99
N ARG A 14 -51.00 1.07 -5.69
CA ARG A 14 -49.66 1.33 -5.17
C ARG A 14 -48.70 0.20 -5.53
N ARG A 15 -49.13 -1.06 -5.35
CA ARG A 15 -48.36 -2.25 -5.71
C ARG A 15 -48.08 -2.31 -7.21
N SER A 16 -49.07 -2.04 -8.06
CA SER A 16 -48.93 -2.00 -9.51
C SER A 16 -47.95 -0.92 -9.96
N LEU A 17 -48.05 0.28 -9.37
CA LEU A 17 -47.15 1.39 -9.66
C LEU A 17 -45.70 1.07 -9.21
N GLU A 18 -45.53 0.48 -8.03
CA GLU A 18 -44.23 0.01 -7.54
C GLU A 18 -43.62 -1.04 -8.48
N ARG A 19 -44.43 -1.99 -9.00
CA ARG A 19 -43.98 -2.97 -10.01
C ARG A 19 -43.60 -2.30 -11.34
N ALA A 20 -44.43 -1.41 -11.87
CA ALA A 20 -44.12 -0.71 -13.11
C ALA A 20 -42.80 0.09 -12.98
N ARG A 21 -42.58 0.74 -11.83
CA ARG A 21 -41.31 1.43 -11.54
C ARG A 21 -40.11 0.49 -11.54
N THR A 22 -40.23 -0.69 -10.91
CA THR A 22 -39.13 -1.66 -10.88
C THR A 22 -38.89 -2.26 -12.27
N GLU A 23 -39.93 -2.57 -13.03
CA GLU A 23 -39.83 -3.05 -14.40
C GLU A 23 -39.12 -2.04 -15.31
N ASP A 24 -39.53 -0.77 -15.29
CA ASP A 24 -38.91 0.27 -16.11
C ASP A 24 -37.45 0.52 -15.72
N TYR A 25 -37.14 0.45 -14.43
CA TYR A 25 -35.78 0.54 -13.94
C TYR A 25 -34.92 -0.64 -14.43
N LEU A 26 -35.41 -1.88 -14.30
CA LEU A 26 -34.70 -3.08 -14.73
C LEU A 26 -34.51 -3.11 -16.26
N LYS A 27 -35.54 -2.76 -17.06
CA LYS A 27 -35.44 -2.63 -18.52
C LYS A 27 -34.33 -1.67 -18.94
N ARG A 28 -34.14 -0.57 -18.19
CA ARG A 28 -33.04 0.38 -18.42
C ARG A 28 -31.69 -0.24 -18.07
N LYS A 29 -31.56 -0.88 -16.90
CA LYS A 29 -30.32 -1.49 -16.42
C LYS A 29 -29.85 -2.68 -17.26
N ILE A 30 -30.77 -3.47 -17.81
CA ILE A 30 -30.46 -4.58 -18.71
C ILE A 30 -29.85 -4.05 -20.01
N ARG A 31 -30.41 -2.97 -20.58
CA ARG A 31 -29.88 -2.34 -21.80
C ARG A 31 -28.48 -1.76 -21.60
N SER A 32 -28.22 -1.18 -20.42
CA SER A 32 -26.94 -0.59 -20.06
C SER A 32 -26.04 -1.57 -19.28
N ARG A 33 -26.20 -2.88 -19.45
CA ARG A 33 -25.44 -3.88 -18.70
C ARG A 33 -23.99 -3.93 -19.22
N PRO A 34 -22.98 -3.65 -18.38
CA PRO A 34 -21.57 -3.78 -18.77
C PRO A 34 -21.22 -5.23 -19.12
N GLU A 35 -20.26 -5.40 -20.02
CA GLU A 35 -19.73 -6.70 -20.38
C GLU A 35 -18.68 -7.17 -19.34
N LYS A 36 -18.41 -8.48 -19.27
CA LYS A 36 -17.53 -9.07 -18.26
C LYS A 36 -16.10 -8.51 -18.36
N SER A 37 -15.55 -8.33 -19.57
CA SER A 37 -14.20 -7.78 -19.75
C SER A 37 -14.10 -6.33 -19.27
N GLU A 38 -15.16 -5.53 -19.40
CA GLU A 38 -15.19 -4.17 -18.86
C GLU A 38 -15.10 -4.17 -17.34
N LEU A 39 -15.82 -5.07 -16.67
CA LEU A 39 -15.73 -5.24 -15.21
C LEU A 39 -14.34 -5.73 -14.76
N ILE A 40 -13.68 -6.57 -15.56
CA ILE A 40 -12.30 -7.01 -15.30
C ILE A 40 -11.31 -5.85 -15.49
N ARG A 41 -11.44 -5.07 -16.58
CA ARG A 41 -10.62 -3.88 -16.85
C ARG A 41 -10.71 -2.85 -15.73
N MET A 42 -11.90 -2.70 -15.15
CA MET A 42 -12.14 -1.83 -14.01
C MET A 42 -11.72 -2.43 -12.66
N HIS A 43 -11.19 -3.66 -12.63
CA HIS A 43 -10.81 -4.40 -11.42
C HIS A 43 -11.97 -4.62 -10.44
N ILE A 44 -13.20 -4.75 -10.96
CA ILE A 44 -14.38 -5.15 -10.17
C ILE A 44 -14.46 -6.68 -10.08
N LEU A 45 -14.17 -7.38 -11.18
CA LEU A 45 -14.05 -8.83 -11.24
C LEU A 45 -12.59 -9.23 -11.44
N GLU A 46 -12.16 -10.34 -10.84
CA GLU A 46 -10.86 -10.92 -11.16
C GLU A 46 -10.88 -11.66 -12.51
N GLU A 47 -9.71 -11.83 -13.09
CA GLU A 47 -9.54 -12.56 -14.34
C GLU A 47 -10.09 -14.01 -14.27
N PRO A 48 -10.67 -14.53 -15.38
CA PRO A 48 -11.56 -15.68 -15.39
C PRO A 48 -10.89 -17.06 -15.21
N SER A 49 -9.67 -17.12 -14.69
CA SER A 49 -8.87 -18.35 -14.66
C SER A 49 -9.36 -19.43 -13.68
N ALA A 50 -10.30 -19.14 -12.77
CA ALA A 50 -10.71 -20.08 -11.74
C ALA A 50 -12.23 -20.07 -11.47
N GLU A 51 -12.71 -21.18 -10.93
CA GLU A 51 -14.07 -21.36 -10.42
C GLU A 51 -14.44 -20.26 -9.41
N PRO A 52 -15.68 -19.73 -9.42
CA PRO A 52 -16.10 -18.61 -8.56
C PRO A 52 -15.84 -18.84 -7.06
N PHE A 53 -15.97 -20.09 -6.60
CA PHE A 53 -15.76 -20.46 -5.20
C PHE A 53 -14.29 -20.32 -4.75
N LEU A 54 -13.33 -20.50 -5.66
CA LEU A 54 -11.89 -20.47 -5.34
C LEU A 54 -11.26 -19.08 -5.50
N GLN A 55 -11.95 -18.15 -6.18
CA GLN A 55 -11.43 -16.84 -6.56
C GLN A 55 -10.88 -16.05 -5.36
N ALA A 56 -11.63 -16.00 -4.26
CA ALA A 56 -11.22 -15.28 -3.05
C ALA A 56 -9.92 -15.85 -2.44
N LYS A 57 -9.82 -17.19 -2.33
CA LYS A 57 -8.64 -17.87 -1.79
C LYS A 57 -7.43 -17.73 -2.71
N GLN A 58 -7.65 -17.80 -4.02
CA GLN A 58 -6.59 -17.59 -5.01
C GLN A 58 -6.06 -16.15 -4.94
N LEU A 59 -6.92 -15.14 -4.81
CA LEU A 59 -6.51 -13.75 -4.66
C LEU A 59 -5.67 -13.55 -3.39
N GLN A 60 -6.09 -14.15 -2.28
CA GLN A 60 -5.32 -14.11 -1.04
C GLN A 60 -3.93 -14.75 -1.22
N LEU A 61 -3.85 -15.91 -1.87
CA LEU A 61 -2.57 -16.57 -2.16
C LEU A 61 -1.68 -15.72 -3.07
N LYS A 62 -2.25 -15.11 -4.12
CA LYS A 62 -1.53 -14.19 -5.01
C LYS A 62 -0.94 -13.01 -4.22
N ARG A 63 -1.72 -12.40 -3.32
CA ARG A 63 -1.27 -11.28 -2.48
C ARG A 63 -0.13 -11.68 -1.55
N VAL A 64 -0.24 -12.82 -0.88
CA VAL A 64 0.82 -13.32 0.03
C VAL A 64 2.11 -13.57 -0.74
N ARG A 65 2.05 -14.29 -1.86
CA ARG A 65 3.23 -14.55 -2.71
C ARG A 65 3.90 -13.27 -3.21
N LEU A 66 3.09 -12.28 -3.61
CA LEU A 66 3.62 -10.98 -4.02
C LEU A 66 4.27 -10.23 -2.85
N ALA A 67 3.68 -10.27 -1.65
CA ALA A 67 4.27 -9.65 -0.48
C ALA A 67 5.62 -10.29 -0.13
N ASP A 68 5.72 -11.62 -0.19
CA ASP A 68 6.96 -12.35 0.09
C ASP A 68 8.06 -12.01 -0.95
N ASP A 69 7.75 -12.05 -2.25
CA ASP A 69 8.70 -11.67 -3.31
C ASP A 69 9.15 -10.21 -3.19
N LEU A 70 8.24 -9.30 -2.86
CA LEU A 70 8.59 -7.90 -2.62
C LEU A 70 9.46 -7.74 -1.38
N ASN A 71 9.18 -8.47 -0.30
CA ASN A 71 10.01 -8.44 0.92
C ASN A 71 11.45 -8.89 0.62
N ASP A 72 11.63 -9.97 -0.13
CA ASP A 72 12.95 -10.45 -0.53
C ASP A 72 13.70 -9.42 -1.38
N ARG A 73 13.01 -8.76 -2.32
CA ARG A 73 13.59 -7.70 -3.16
C ARG A 73 13.94 -6.44 -2.36
N ILE A 74 13.13 -6.09 -1.38
CA ILE A 74 13.38 -4.94 -0.50
C ILE A 74 14.55 -5.24 0.44
N ALA A 75 14.68 -6.46 0.95
CA ALA A 75 15.79 -6.87 1.79
C ALA A 75 17.15 -6.72 1.07
N HIS A 76 17.19 -6.99 -0.23
CA HIS A 76 18.38 -6.84 -1.07
C HIS A 76 18.44 -5.49 -1.79
N ARG A 77 17.76 -4.46 -1.27
CA ARG A 77 17.78 -3.14 -1.89
C ARG A 77 19.20 -2.55 -1.85
N PRO A 78 19.82 -2.26 -3.01
CA PRO A 78 21.19 -1.78 -3.05
C PRO A 78 21.31 -0.41 -2.37
N GLY A 79 22.39 -0.25 -1.61
CA GLY A 79 22.68 1.01 -0.93
C GLY A 79 23.00 2.16 -1.90
N PRO A 80 22.96 3.41 -1.42
CA PRO A 80 23.29 4.58 -2.26
C PRO A 80 24.71 4.50 -2.84
N MET A 81 25.66 3.93 -2.10
CA MET A 81 27.03 3.72 -2.58
C MET A 81 27.10 2.78 -3.78
N GLU A 82 26.30 1.71 -3.79
CA GLU A 82 26.26 0.77 -4.91
C GLU A 82 25.70 1.43 -6.17
N LEU A 83 24.71 2.32 -6.02
CA LEU A 83 24.13 3.07 -7.14
C LEU A 83 25.11 4.09 -7.75
N ILE A 84 25.96 4.70 -6.91
CA ILE A 84 27.06 5.58 -7.35
C ILE A 84 28.11 4.78 -8.13
N HIS A 85 28.54 3.63 -7.61
CA HIS A 85 29.51 2.76 -8.30
C HIS A 85 28.97 2.25 -9.65
N LYS A 86 27.65 2.02 -9.74
CA LYS A 86 26.96 1.65 -10.99
C LYS A 86 26.71 2.85 -11.93
N ASN A 87 27.19 4.05 -11.60
CA ASN A 87 27.03 5.29 -12.36
C ASN A 87 25.56 5.67 -12.66
N ILE A 88 24.62 5.20 -11.86
CA ILE A 88 23.19 5.56 -11.97
C ILE A 88 22.95 6.91 -11.30
N LEU A 89 23.60 7.14 -10.14
CA LEU A 89 23.56 8.42 -9.44
C LEU A 89 24.80 9.26 -9.79
N PRO A 90 24.63 10.49 -10.30
CA PRO A 90 25.74 11.39 -10.52
C PRO A 90 26.29 11.88 -9.18
N VAL A 91 27.61 11.95 -9.08
CA VAL A 91 28.30 12.57 -7.95
C VAL A 91 29.12 13.74 -8.48
N HIS A 92 28.96 14.91 -7.86
CA HIS A 92 29.75 16.09 -8.19
C HIS A 92 31.24 15.75 -8.03
N SER A 93 32.08 16.12 -8.99
CA SER A 93 33.48 15.67 -9.11
C SER A 93 34.34 15.94 -7.86
N SER A 94 34.03 16.99 -7.10
CA SER A 94 34.65 17.31 -5.81
C SER A 94 34.40 16.27 -4.71
N ILE A 95 33.26 15.58 -4.75
CA ILE A 95 32.87 14.60 -3.72
C ILE A 95 33.38 13.21 -4.08
N LYS A 96 33.53 12.88 -5.38
CA LYS A 96 34.14 11.61 -5.84
C LYS A 96 35.55 11.38 -5.26
N GLN A 97 36.34 12.45 -5.12
CA GLN A 97 37.70 12.39 -4.55
C GLN A 97 37.70 12.14 -3.04
N ALA A 98 36.69 12.62 -2.31
CA ALA A 98 36.54 12.39 -0.87
C ALA A 98 36.12 10.94 -0.52
N PHE A 99 35.50 10.21 -1.46
CA PHE A 99 35.07 8.82 -1.24
C PHE A 99 36.17 7.77 -1.49
N ILE A 100 37.16 8.08 -2.34
CA ILE A 100 38.28 7.15 -2.64
C ILE A 100 39.38 7.24 -1.56
N GLY A 101 39.49 8.37 -0.87
CA GLY A 101 40.41 8.57 0.24
C GLY A 101 39.80 8.27 1.60
N ASN A 102 39.79 7.00 2.02
CA ASN A 102 39.77 6.53 3.42
C ASN A 102 39.26 7.50 4.51
N GLN A 103 38.03 8.01 4.39
CA GLN A 103 37.34 8.69 5.50
C GLN A 103 36.01 7.99 5.77
N CYS A 104 36.13 6.94 6.59
CA CYS A 104 35.00 6.23 7.16
C CYS A 104 34.35 7.12 8.23
N LEU A 105 33.31 7.87 7.85
CA LEU A 105 32.35 8.43 8.81
C LEU A 105 31.31 7.34 9.11
N CYS A 106 31.73 6.33 9.89
CA CYS A 106 30.80 5.36 10.43
C CYS A 106 29.95 6.04 11.52
N ILE A 107 28.73 6.47 11.16
CA ILE A 107 27.68 6.72 12.14
C ILE A 107 27.29 5.35 12.70
N GLN A 108 27.90 4.92 13.81
CA GLN A 108 27.39 3.78 14.55
C GLN A 108 26.15 4.23 15.34
N TYR A 109 24.96 3.86 14.85
CA TYR A 109 23.77 3.85 15.69
C TYR A 109 23.90 2.68 16.67
N VAL A 110 24.20 2.98 17.94
CA VAL A 110 24.13 1.98 19.02
C VAL A 110 22.70 1.99 19.55
N THR A 111 21.95 0.93 19.28
CA THR A 111 20.66 0.66 19.94
C THR A 111 20.90 0.24 21.38
N CYS A 112 20.61 1.12 22.34
CA CYS A 112 20.66 0.79 23.77
C CYS A 112 19.24 0.51 24.27
N ILE A 113 18.97 -0.73 24.71
CA ILE A 113 17.68 -1.09 25.33
C ILE A 113 17.75 -0.67 26.81
N ARG A 114 17.15 0.46 27.15
CA ARG A 114 16.81 0.78 28.54
C ARG A 114 15.31 1.06 28.64
N GLY A 115 14.61 0.20 29.39
CA GLY A 115 13.21 0.44 29.77
C GLY A 115 12.19 0.30 28.65
N GLY A 116 12.42 -0.56 27.65
CA GLY A 116 11.38 -0.90 26.65
C GLY A 116 11.09 0.14 25.57
N SER A 117 11.91 1.20 25.45
CA SER A 117 11.81 2.19 24.37
C SER A 117 13.09 2.18 23.52
N VAL A 118 12.94 2.15 22.20
CA VAL A 118 14.06 2.23 21.24
C VAL A 118 14.41 3.72 21.05
N VAL A 119 15.55 4.16 21.57
CA VAL A 119 16.05 5.53 21.40
C VAL A 119 17.25 5.51 20.44
N GLN A 120 17.16 6.25 19.33
CA GLN A 120 18.31 6.51 18.45
C GLN A 120 19.10 7.72 18.97
N CYS A 121 20.20 7.47 19.67
CA CYS A 121 21.14 8.53 20.04
C CYS A 121 22.24 8.62 18.97
N GLY A 122 22.29 9.72 18.21
CA GLY A 122 23.39 9.99 17.27
C GLY A 122 24.62 10.55 17.98
N SER A 123 25.82 10.09 17.62
CA SER A 123 27.09 10.75 17.98
C SER A 123 27.88 11.06 16.71
N VAL A 124 28.29 12.31 16.54
CA VAL A 124 29.17 12.74 15.44
C VAL A 124 30.62 12.61 15.91
N TYR A 125 31.35 11.65 15.36
CA TYR A 125 32.78 11.50 15.63
C TYR A 125 33.58 12.37 14.66
N SER A 126 34.17 13.45 15.18
CA SER A 126 35.30 14.12 14.56
C SER A 126 36.53 13.93 15.49
N GLY A 127 37.72 13.92 14.90
CA GLY A 127 38.95 13.42 15.50
C GLY A 127 39.24 13.83 16.95
N ARG A 128 39.76 12.86 17.73
CA ARG A 128 40.50 12.99 19.00
C ARG A 128 40.05 14.10 19.98
N ARG A 129 38.82 14.02 20.49
CA ARG A 129 38.43 14.26 21.90
C ARG A 129 36.91 14.16 22.02
N CYS A 130 36.42 13.12 22.70
CA CYS A 130 35.02 13.00 23.05
C CYS A 130 34.68 14.02 24.15
N ASN A 131 34.06 15.16 23.80
CA ASN A 131 33.23 15.88 24.74
C ASN A 131 31.82 15.30 24.66
N ARG A 132 31.35 14.78 25.80
CA ARG A 132 30.06 14.11 25.95
C ARG A 132 28.94 15.14 25.91
N SER A 133 28.48 15.52 24.72
CA SER A 133 27.31 16.38 24.55
C SER A 133 26.07 15.50 24.33
N VAL A 134 25.23 15.37 25.36
CA VAL A 134 23.90 14.78 25.24
C VAL A 134 23.00 15.82 24.59
N ILE A 135 22.53 15.58 23.36
CA ILE A 135 21.50 16.43 22.74
C ILE A 135 20.18 15.66 22.84
N MET A 136 19.26 16.17 23.64
CA MET A 136 17.86 15.74 23.68
C MET A 136 17.15 16.36 22.48
N LEU A 137 16.55 15.55 21.61
CA LEU A 137 15.54 16.04 20.66
C LEU A 137 14.18 15.62 21.24
N GLY A 138 13.37 16.62 21.58
CA GLY A 138 12.00 16.46 22.09
C GLY A 138 10.98 16.21 20.99
#